data_AF-A0A4R0QNR6-F1
#
_entry.id   AF-A0A4R0QNR6-F1
#
_cell.length_a   1.000
_cell.length_b   1.000
_cell.length_c   1.000
_cell.angle_alpha   90.00
_cell.angle_beta   90.00
_cell.angle_gamma   90.00
#
_symmetry.space_group_name_H-M   'P 1'
#
loop_
_entity.id
_entity.type
_entity.pdbx_description
1 polymer ?
#
loop_
_entity_poly.entity_id
_entity_poly.type
_entity_poly.pdbx_seq_one_letter_code
_entity_poly.pdbx_strand_id
1 'polypeptide(L)'
;MKYRFVQRVAGLLAIVCSLLILVAYSDVVAFSVRFAEAHLSVDHKLEAGGINAVRQAVAGMAAMLCLGGIVVLTPLPSLMAGVLRKFVDTRALRAFLSGDDFLSDGAAGVLFVFATVPAVAMHLFVLALGEPSHEGMLENLSSFGFLIAGATAWASCAVLGRHPSASGVHGRLRLFLFLLGLVFVVLFGEEMSWGQRFFGWESSGVFAEYNYQHETTLHNFFNPLFVYLYPMVGMSAAAVAFALWLFPARPSSLLLRLLLPPPSFALLLFVMAASSFRGHSEVFEELLALFSMLYAARLFMILRGGKAVSALLQPG
;
A
#
# COMPACT_ATOMS: atom_id res chain seq x y z
N MET A 1 35.09 -6.42 8.23
CA MET A 1 35.83 -7.25 7.24
C MET A 1 35.03 -8.44 6.72
N LYS A 2 34.46 -9.29 7.59
CA LYS A 2 33.69 -10.50 7.17
C LYS A 2 32.54 -10.23 6.19
N TYR A 3 31.75 -9.16 6.40
CA TYR A 3 30.59 -8.87 5.55
C TYR A 3 30.95 -8.54 4.09
N ARG A 4 31.99 -7.74 3.86
CA ARG A 4 32.48 -7.40 2.51
C ARG A 4 33.09 -8.61 1.79
N PHE A 5 33.70 -9.53 2.54
CA PHE A 5 34.22 -10.78 1.97
C PHE A 5 33.09 -11.69 1.49
N VAL A 6 32.06 -11.90 2.31
CA VAL A 6 30.87 -12.69 1.95
C VAL A 6 30.15 -12.10 0.74
N GLN A 7 29.96 -10.78 0.68
CA GLN A 7 29.35 -10.12 -0.48
C GLN A 7 30.16 -10.35 -1.75
N ARG A 8 31.48 -10.21 -1.71
CA ARG A 8 32.33 -10.44 -2.88
C ARG A 8 32.27 -11.88 -3.36
N VAL A 9 32.32 -12.84 -2.45
CA VAL A 9 32.19 -14.27 -2.79
C VAL A 9 30.83 -14.55 -3.40
N ALA A 10 29.74 -14.03 -2.82
CA ALA A 10 28.39 -14.20 -3.36
C ALA A 10 28.22 -13.58 -4.76
N GLY A 11 28.75 -12.38 -4.99
CA GLY A 11 28.70 -11.72 -6.30
C GLY A 11 29.51 -12.46 -7.37
N LEU A 12 30.71 -12.95 -7.01
CA LEU A 12 31.53 -13.79 -7.89
C LEU A 12 30.83 -15.11 -8.23
N LEU A 13 30.25 -15.79 -7.24
CA LEU A 13 29.50 -17.01 -7.45
C LEU A 13 28.29 -16.79 -8.37
N ALA A 14 27.56 -15.68 -8.22
CA ALA A 14 26.44 -15.34 -9.09
C ALA A 14 26.87 -15.18 -10.56
N ILE A 15 27.99 -14.49 -10.82
CA ILE A 15 28.55 -14.36 -12.18
C ILE A 15 29.03 -15.71 -12.72
N VAL A 16 29.73 -16.50 -11.91
CA VAL A 16 30.20 -17.84 -12.33
C VAL A 16 29.00 -18.74 -12.65
N CYS A 17 27.97 -18.76 -11.82
CA CYS A 17 26.74 -19.51 -12.09
C CYS A 17 26.05 -19.02 -13.37
N SER A 18 25.98 -17.71 -13.61
CA SER A 18 25.45 -17.16 -14.87
C SER A 18 26.26 -17.66 -16.08
N LEU A 19 27.58 -17.63 -16.01
CA LEU A 19 28.45 -18.09 -17.10
C LEU A 19 28.28 -19.59 -17.34
N LEU A 20 28.18 -20.40 -16.28
CA LEU A 20 27.91 -21.84 -16.41
C LEU A 20 26.56 -22.12 -17.07
N ILE A 21 25.51 -21.36 -16.74
CA ILE A 21 24.21 -21.46 -17.40
C ILE A 21 24.30 -21.09 -18.87
N LEU A 22 25.08 -20.06 -19.23
CA LEU A 22 25.27 -19.65 -20.63
C LEU A 22 26.09 -20.67 -21.43
N VAL A 23 27.12 -21.27 -20.83
CA VAL A 23 27.92 -22.33 -21.47
C VAL A 23 27.08 -23.60 -21.68
N ALA A 24 26.28 -23.98 -20.68
CA ALA A 24 25.41 -25.15 -20.74
C ALA A 24 23.99 -24.80 -21.25
N TYR A 25 23.81 -23.68 -21.95
CA TYR A 25 22.49 -23.12 -22.25
C TYR A 25 21.58 -24.11 -22.99
N SER A 26 22.11 -24.78 -24.01
CA SER A 26 21.38 -25.78 -24.78
C SER A 26 20.90 -26.94 -23.91
N ASP A 27 21.74 -27.43 -23.00
CA ASP A 27 21.47 -28.59 -22.17
C ASP A 27 20.48 -28.24 -21.05
N VAL A 28 20.63 -27.06 -20.45
CA VAL A 28 19.68 -26.53 -19.45
C VAL A 28 18.31 -26.32 -20.08
N VAL A 29 18.23 -25.70 -21.26
CA VAL A 29 16.95 -25.53 -21.98
C VAL A 29 16.35 -26.89 -22.32
N ALA A 30 17.13 -27.83 -22.86
CA ALA A 30 16.63 -29.16 -23.21
C ALA A 30 16.13 -29.94 -21.98
N PHE A 31 16.83 -29.82 -20.85
CA PHE A 31 16.38 -30.38 -19.57
C PHE A 31 15.07 -29.73 -19.11
N SER A 32 14.99 -28.40 -19.09
CA SER A 32 13.80 -27.66 -18.66
C SER A 32 12.57 -27.97 -19.53
N VAL A 33 12.75 -28.09 -20.85
CA VAL A 33 11.67 -28.50 -21.77
C VAL A 33 11.19 -29.92 -21.44
N ARG A 34 12.10 -30.89 -21.33
CA ARG A 34 11.72 -32.28 -20.96
C ARG A 34 11.04 -32.36 -19.59
N PHE A 35 11.53 -31.59 -18.62
CA PHE A 35 10.94 -31.53 -17.29
C PHE A 35 9.51 -30.99 -17.35
N ALA A 36 9.30 -29.90 -18.08
CA ALA A 36 7.99 -29.28 -18.26
C ALA A 36 7.03 -30.18 -19.05
N GLU A 37 7.48 -30.86 -20.09
CA GLU A 37 6.67 -31.86 -20.80
C GLU A 37 6.25 -33.02 -19.89
N ALA A 38 7.16 -33.51 -19.05
CA ALA A 38 6.89 -34.65 -18.18
C ALA A 38 5.98 -34.33 -16.98
N HIS A 39 6.01 -33.10 -16.46
CA HIS A 39 5.37 -32.76 -15.17
C HIS A 39 4.42 -31.57 -15.20
N LEU A 40 4.50 -30.71 -16.22
CA LEU A 40 3.73 -29.46 -16.29
C LEU A 40 2.75 -29.42 -17.47
N SER A 41 3.03 -30.13 -18.57
CA SER A 41 2.10 -30.23 -19.69
C SER A 41 1.13 -31.39 -19.53
N VAL A 42 -0.16 -31.12 -19.79
CA VAL A 42 -1.25 -32.11 -19.71
C VAL A 42 -1.19 -33.13 -20.84
N ASP A 43 -0.71 -32.72 -22.02
CA ASP A 43 -0.58 -33.55 -23.22
C ASP A 43 0.86 -34.08 -23.44
N HIS A 44 1.74 -33.86 -22.46
CA HIS A 44 3.16 -34.19 -22.50
C HIS A 44 3.95 -33.58 -23.67
N LYS A 45 3.46 -32.48 -24.26
CA LYS A 45 4.17 -31.76 -25.32
C LYS A 45 4.16 -30.27 -25.07
N LEU A 46 5.25 -29.60 -25.41
CA LEU A 46 5.29 -28.14 -25.42
C LEU A 46 5.20 -27.62 -26.85
N GLU A 47 4.25 -26.71 -27.08
CA GLU A 47 4.18 -25.96 -28.33
C GLU A 47 5.42 -25.06 -28.52
N ALA A 48 5.68 -24.65 -29.75
CA ALA A 48 6.84 -23.82 -30.09
C ALA A 48 6.90 -22.50 -29.28
N GLY A 49 5.75 -21.92 -28.94
CA GLY A 49 5.65 -20.76 -28.07
C GLY A 49 6.13 -21.04 -26.64
N GLY A 50 5.76 -22.19 -26.08
CA GLY A 50 6.21 -22.64 -24.75
C GLY A 50 7.70 -22.93 -24.70
N ILE A 51 8.25 -23.57 -25.73
CA ILE A 51 9.71 -23.78 -25.85
C ILE A 51 10.46 -22.43 -25.90
N ASN A 52 9.92 -21.46 -26.64
CA ASN A 52 10.50 -20.13 -26.72
C ASN A 52 10.43 -19.38 -25.38
N ALA A 53 9.32 -19.52 -24.63
CA ALA A 53 9.20 -18.97 -23.29
C ALA A 53 10.24 -19.56 -22.32
N VAL A 54 10.47 -20.89 -22.36
CA VAL A 54 11.53 -21.54 -21.57
C VAL A 54 12.91 -21.00 -21.93
N ARG A 55 13.21 -20.83 -23.22
CA ARG A 55 14.48 -20.23 -23.70
C ARG A 55 14.70 -18.82 -23.15
N GLN A 56 13.66 -17.98 -23.19
CA GLN A 56 13.69 -16.62 -22.67
C GLN A 56 13.85 -16.60 -21.16
N ALA A 57 13.16 -17.48 -20.43
CA ALA A 57 13.26 -17.59 -18.98
C ALA A 57 14.67 -17.99 -18.53
N VAL A 58 15.29 -18.99 -19.16
CA VAL A 58 16.67 -19.42 -18.87
C VAL A 58 17.67 -18.30 -19.18
N ALA A 59 17.52 -17.61 -20.30
CA ALA A 59 18.36 -16.46 -20.66
C ALA A 59 18.19 -15.30 -19.68
N GLY A 60 16.94 -15.00 -19.29
CA GLY A 60 16.62 -13.96 -18.30
C GLY A 60 17.20 -14.27 -16.92
N MET A 61 17.14 -15.54 -16.48
CA MET A 61 17.76 -15.98 -15.23
C MET A 61 19.28 -15.78 -15.24
N ALA A 62 19.96 -16.16 -16.33
CA ALA A 62 21.39 -15.91 -16.47
C ALA A 62 21.71 -14.40 -16.43
N ALA A 63 20.94 -13.58 -17.16
CA ALA A 63 21.11 -12.13 -17.16
C ALA A 63 20.93 -11.52 -15.76
N MET A 64 19.90 -11.94 -15.01
CA MET A 64 19.65 -11.46 -13.65
C MET A 64 20.77 -11.85 -12.68
N LEU A 65 21.29 -13.07 -12.76
CA LEU A 65 22.42 -13.52 -11.94
C LEU A 65 23.70 -12.73 -12.26
N CYS A 66 23.96 -12.47 -13.54
CA CYS A 66 25.09 -11.67 -13.97
C CYS A 66 24.99 -10.22 -13.49
N LEU A 67 23.84 -9.57 -13.74
CA LEU A 67 23.59 -8.19 -13.32
C LEU A 67 23.63 -8.06 -11.79
N GLY A 68 22.97 -8.96 -11.07
CA GLY A 68 23.00 -9.00 -9.60
C GLY A 68 24.42 -9.19 -9.06
N GLY A 69 25.20 -10.10 -9.66
CA GLY A 69 26.60 -10.31 -9.32
C GLY A 69 27.46 -9.06 -9.57
N ILE A 70 27.29 -8.40 -10.72
CA ILE A 70 27.96 -7.12 -11.03
C ILE A 70 27.58 -6.05 -10.01
N VAL A 71 26.30 -5.89 -9.67
CA VAL A 71 25.83 -4.89 -8.67
C VAL A 71 26.44 -5.14 -7.29
N VAL A 72 26.61 -6.41 -6.89
CA VAL A 72 27.20 -6.79 -5.61
C VAL A 72 28.73 -6.60 -5.59
N LEU A 73 29.40 -6.87 -6.71
CA LEU A 73 30.86 -6.74 -6.85
C LEU A 73 31.32 -5.30 -7.07
N THR A 74 30.51 -4.52 -7.77
CA THR A 74 30.80 -3.11 -8.02
C THR A 74 30.39 -2.28 -6.79
N PRO A 75 31.07 -1.17 -6.52
CA PRO A 75 30.62 -0.21 -5.51
C PRO A 75 29.35 0.53 -5.97
N LEU A 76 28.56 0.02 -6.91
CA LEU A 76 27.42 0.70 -7.51
C LEU A 76 26.44 1.24 -6.46
N PRO A 77 26.06 0.54 -5.38
CA PRO A 77 25.22 1.11 -4.32
C PRO A 77 25.88 2.31 -3.63
N SER A 78 27.20 2.27 -3.41
CA SER A 78 27.94 3.38 -2.80
C SER A 78 28.20 4.54 -3.78
N LEU A 79 28.36 4.25 -5.06
CA LEU A 79 28.47 5.22 -6.14
C LEU A 79 27.12 5.93 -6.33
N MET A 80 26.04 5.17 -6.44
CA MET A 80 24.66 5.66 -6.48
C MET A 80 24.36 6.48 -5.24
N ALA A 81 24.67 6.00 -4.03
CA ALA A 81 24.50 6.79 -2.80
C ALA A 81 25.38 8.04 -2.77
N GLY A 82 26.54 8.03 -3.42
CA GLY A 82 27.41 9.21 -3.57
C GLY A 82 26.83 10.23 -4.53
N VAL A 83 26.28 9.78 -5.66
CA VAL A 83 25.58 10.61 -6.65
C VAL A 83 24.29 11.15 -6.05
N LEU A 84 23.47 10.30 -5.43
CA LEU A 84 22.19 10.66 -4.82
C LEU A 84 22.38 11.72 -3.74
N ARG A 85 23.43 11.61 -2.92
CA ARG A 85 23.75 12.61 -1.89
C ARG A 85 24.09 14.00 -2.43
N LYS A 86 24.42 14.13 -3.73
CA LYS A 86 24.59 15.44 -4.37
C LYS A 86 23.25 16.11 -4.70
N PHE A 87 22.19 15.32 -4.85
CA PHE A 87 20.87 15.79 -5.28
C PHE A 87 19.81 15.72 -4.17
N VAL A 88 19.99 14.83 -3.19
CA VAL A 88 19.03 14.53 -2.14
C VAL A 88 19.69 14.75 -0.79
N ASP A 89 19.21 15.76 -0.07
CA ASP A 89 19.51 15.91 1.36
C ASP A 89 18.77 14.81 2.13
N THR A 90 19.52 13.79 2.55
CA THR A 90 18.98 12.64 3.25
C THR A 90 18.44 12.99 4.64
N ARG A 91 18.95 14.06 5.28
CA ARG A 91 18.44 14.52 6.56
C ARG A 91 17.10 15.22 6.37
N ALA A 92 17.01 16.12 5.39
CA ALA A 92 15.76 16.80 5.06
C ALA A 92 14.68 15.80 4.63
N LEU A 93 15.03 14.84 3.76
CA LEU A 93 14.10 13.80 3.32
C LEU A 93 13.62 12.94 4.50
N ARG A 94 14.52 12.52 5.39
CA ARG A 94 14.13 11.75 6.57
C ARG A 94 13.20 12.56 7.47
N ALA A 95 13.54 13.82 7.76
CA ALA A 95 12.72 14.70 8.58
C ALA A 95 11.33 14.92 7.97
N PHE A 96 11.25 15.04 6.64
CA PHE A 96 9.99 15.09 5.91
C PHE A 96 9.20 13.79 6.05
N LEU A 97 9.79 12.64 5.73
CA LEU A 97 9.09 11.34 5.76
C LEU A 97 8.75 10.86 7.17
N SER A 98 9.38 11.38 8.21
CA SER A 98 8.97 11.14 9.61
C SER A 98 8.24 12.33 10.22
N GLY A 99 7.77 13.28 9.40
CA GLY A 99 7.11 14.49 9.87
C GLY A 99 5.64 14.27 10.23
N ASP A 100 5.24 14.79 11.39
CA ASP A 100 3.85 14.95 11.81
C ASP A 100 3.75 16.17 12.74
N ASP A 101 2.71 16.98 12.56
CA ASP A 101 2.49 18.19 13.37
C ASP A 101 2.19 17.91 14.85
N PHE A 102 1.72 16.71 15.19
CA PHE A 102 1.18 16.38 16.51
C PHE A 102 1.88 15.20 17.19
N LEU A 103 2.49 14.31 16.42
CA LEU A 103 3.20 13.15 16.94
C LEU A 103 4.70 13.44 17.09
N SER A 104 5.36 12.70 17.98
CA SER A 104 6.82 12.72 18.04
C SER A 104 7.43 12.04 16.81
N ASP A 105 8.65 12.44 16.44
CA ASP A 105 9.38 11.85 15.30
C ASP A 105 9.47 10.32 15.38
N GLY A 106 9.57 9.75 16.58
CA GLY A 106 9.57 8.31 16.78
C GLY A 106 8.23 7.66 16.42
N ALA A 107 7.12 8.24 16.88
CA ALA A 107 5.77 7.76 16.58
C ALA A 107 5.42 7.94 15.09
N ALA A 108 5.75 9.09 14.52
CA ALA A 108 5.57 9.36 13.09
C ALA A 108 6.46 8.46 12.22
N GLY A 109 7.69 8.18 12.66
CA GLY A 109 8.58 7.23 11.99
C GLY A 109 8.03 5.79 11.98
N VAL A 110 7.40 5.35 13.07
CA VAL A 110 6.71 4.05 13.12
C VAL A 110 5.56 4.03 12.11
N LEU A 111 4.71 5.07 12.10
CA LEU A 111 3.63 5.19 11.13
C LEU A 111 4.15 5.18 9.68
N PHE A 112 5.24 5.89 9.39
CA PHE A 112 5.88 5.86 8.07
C PHE A 112 6.30 4.45 7.64
N VAL A 113 6.88 3.66 8.54
CA VAL A 113 7.29 2.28 8.25
C VAL A 113 6.07 1.41 7.96
N PHE A 114 5.03 1.47 8.81
CA PHE A 114 3.80 0.70 8.62
C PHE A 114 2.98 1.16 7.42
N ALA A 115 3.11 2.42 6.98
CA ALA A 115 2.51 2.92 5.76
C ALA A 115 3.28 2.44 4.52
N THR A 116 4.61 2.52 4.56
CA THR A 116 5.47 2.31 3.39
C THR A 116 5.72 0.84 3.09
N VAL A 117 6.08 0.04 4.10
CA VAL A 117 6.52 -1.34 3.87
C VAL A 117 5.40 -2.19 3.25
N PRO A 118 4.16 -2.20 3.79
CA PRO A 118 3.08 -2.96 3.18
C PRO A 118 2.71 -2.42 1.80
N ALA A 119 2.63 -1.08 1.64
CA ALA A 119 2.27 -0.49 0.36
C ALA A 119 3.24 -0.85 -0.77
N VAL A 120 4.54 -0.73 -0.51
CA VAL A 120 5.58 -1.11 -1.47
C VAL A 120 5.59 -2.63 -1.70
N ALA A 121 5.48 -3.42 -0.63
CA ALA A 121 5.47 -4.88 -0.75
C ALA A 121 4.29 -5.36 -1.62
N MET A 122 3.11 -4.78 -1.43
CA MET A 122 1.90 -5.08 -2.17
C MET A 122 2.01 -4.64 -3.64
N HIS A 123 2.54 -3.45 -3.90
CA HIS A 123 2.78 -3.00 -5.27
C HIS A 123 3.81 -3.90 -5.98
N LEU A 124 4.88 -4.30 -5.30
CA LEU A 124 5.85 -5.26 -5.83
C LEU A 124 5.25 -6.64 -6.06
N PHE A 125 4.36 -7.09 -5.17
CA PHE A 125 3.62 -8.34 -5.32
C PHE A 125 2.80 -8.33 -6.62
N VAL A 126 2.05 -7.26 -6.86
CA VAL A 126 1.24 -7.09 -8.07
C VAL A 126 2.11 -7.05 -9.33
N LEU A 127 3.24 -6.33 -9.29
CA LEU A 127 4.18 -6.30 -10.41
C LEU A 127 4.82 -7.66 -10.70
N ALA A 128 5.01 -8.49 -9.68
CA ALA A 128 5.67 -9.79 -9.81
C ALA A 128 4.71 -10.93 -10.19
N LEU A 129 3.49 -10.92 -9.63
CA LEU A 129 2.56 -12.05 -9.68
C LEU A 129 1.24 -11.72 -10.40
N GLY A 130 1.01 -10.46 -10.76
CA GLY A 130 -0.25 -9.98 -11.31
C GLY A 130 -1.24 -9.59 -10.21
N GLU A 131 -2.45 -9.21 -10.63
CA GLU A 131 -3.53 -8.86 -9.71
C GLU A 131 -3.98 -10.07 -8.88
N PRO A 132 -4.32 -9.86 -7.60
CA PRO A 132 -5.06 -10.86 -6.86
C PRO A 132 -6.40 -11.15 -7.54
N SER A 133 -7.01 -12.27 -7.17
CA SER A 133 -8.33 -12.63 -7.65
C SER A 133 -9.40 -11.80 -6.93
N HIS A 134 -10.35 -11.25 -7.68
CA HIS A 134 -11.62 -10.73 -7.14
C HIS A 134 -12.24 -11.73 -6.14
N GLU A 135 -12.72 -11.20 -5.01
CA GLU A 135 -13.25 -11.93 -3.85
C GLU A 135 -12.22 -12.83 -3.13
N GLY A 136 -10.93 -12.57 -3.36
CA GLY A 136 -9.83 -13.34 -2.79
C GLY A 136 -9.71 -13.21 -1.26
N MET A 137 -8.85 -14.04 -0.68
CA MET A 137 -8.51 -13.96 0.76
C MET A 137 -7.99 -12.56 1.14
N LEU A 138 -7.32 -11.90 0.20
CA LEU A 138 -6.67 -10.63 0.43
C LEU A 138 -7.69 -9.50 0.57
N GLU A 139 -8.68 -9.41 -0.34
CA GLU A 139 -9.81 -8.48 -0.26
C GLU A 139 -10.57 -8.61 1.07
N ASN A 140 -10.94 -9.86 1.43
CA ASN A 140 -11.63 -10.13 2.69
C ASN A 140 -10.82 -9.64 3.90
N LEU A 141 -9.50 -9.86 3.89
CA LEU A 141 -8.61 -9.44 4.97
C LEU A 141 -8.43 -7.91 5.01
N SER A 142 -8.33 -7.25 3.85
CA SER A 142 -8.21 -5.80 3.77
C SER A 142 -9.47 -5.09 4.25
N SER A 143 -10.65 -5.65 4.00
CA SER A 143 -11.92 -5.07 4.45
C SER A 143 -11.98 -4.94 5.98
N PHE A 144 -11.42 -5.91 6.72
CA PHE A 144 -11.26 -5.78 8.18
C PHE A 144 -10.42 -4.57 8.60
N GLY A 145 -9.53 -4.07 7.73
CA GLY A 145 -8.81 -2.80 7.92
C GLY A 145 -9.77 -1.63 8.11
N PHE A 146 -10.86 -1.55 7.33
CA PHE A 146 -11.90 -0.54 7.52
C PHE A 146 -12.64 -0.74 8.86
N LEU A 147 -12.97 -1.98 9.25
CA LEU A 147 -13.59 -2.23 10.55
C LEU A 147 -12.70 -1.78 11.71
N ILE A 148 -11.40 -2.08 11.65
CA ILE A 148 -10.39 -1.65 12.64
C ILE A 148 -10.29 -0.12 12.64
N ALA A 149 -10.28 0.52 11.47
CA ALA A 149 -10.29 1.98 11.36
C ALA A 149 -11.52 2.59 12.04
N GLY A 150 -12.71 2.01 11.79
CA GLY A 150 -13.97 2.45 12.38
C GLY A 150 -13.98 2.35 13.90
N ALA A 151 -13.61 1.17 14.43
CA ALA A 151 -13.49 0.94 15.86
C ALA A 151 -12.47 1.90 16.52
N THR A 152 -11.36 2.17 15.85
CA THR A 152 -10.31 3.07 16.33
C THR A 152 -10.76 4.54 16.33
N ALA A 153 -11.55 4.96 15.33
CA ALA A 153 -12.16 6.30 15.28
C ALA A 153 -13.17 6.50 16.41
N TRP A 154 -14.01 5.49 16.71
CA TRP A 154 -14.93 5.56 17.85
C TRP A 154 -14.21 5.48 19.20
N ALA A 155 -13.15 4.68 19.32
CA ALA A 155 -12.28 4.68 20.50
C ALA A 155 -11.65 6.07 20.72
N SER A 156 -11.24 6.73 19.64
CA SER A 156 -10.74 8.12 19.66
C SER A 156 -11.81 9.10 20.15
N CYS A 157 -13.06 8.94 19.68
CA CYS A 157 -14.19 9.74 20.14
C CYS A 157 -14.47 9.53 21.64
N ALA A 158 -14.40 8.28 22.12
CA ALA A 158 -14.57 7.95 23.53
C ALA A 158 -13.45 8.51 24.42
N VAL A 159 -12.20 8.43 23.96
CA VAL A 159 -11.05 9.05 24.65
C VAL A 159 -11.23 10.56 24.74
N LEU A 160 -11.63 11.21 23.64
CA LEU A 160 -11.90 12.65 23.63
C LEU A 160 -13.04 13.02 24.60
N GLY A 161 -14.09 12.19 24.69
CA GLY A 161 -15.21 12.39 25.62
C GLY A 161 -14.84 12.36 27.11
N ARG A 162 -13.70 11.75 27.48
CA ARG A 162 -13.17 11.77 28.86
C ARG A 162 -12.55 13.12 29.25
N HIS A 163 -12.30 13.99 28.28
CA HIS A 163 -11.73 15.32 28.47
C HIS A 163 -12.74 16.39 28.02
N PRO A 164 -13.82 16.61 28.78
CA PRO A 164 -14.85 17.57 28.41
C PRO A 164 -14.26 18.99 28.30
N SER A 165 -14.65 19.68 27.23
CA SER A 165 -14.26 21.07 26.95
C SER A 165 -15.47 21.81 26.40
N ALA A 166 -15.64 23.06 26.82
CA ALA A 166 -16.68 23.96 26.30
C ALA A 166 -16.35 24.51 24.89
N SER A 167 -15.19 24.16 24.32
CA SER A 167 -14.80 24.64 22.99
C SER A 167 -15.70 24.07 21.88
N GLY A 168 -16.13 24.93 20.94
CA GLY A 168 -16.86 24.48 19.75
C GLY A 168 -16.04 23.56 18.83
N VAL A 169 -14.71 23.53 18.98
CA VAL A 169 -13.82 22.59 18.28
C VAL A 169 -13.98 21.17 18.83
N HIS A 170 -14.17 21.01 20.15
CA HIS A 170 -14.38 19.72 20.79
C HIS A 170 -15.60 18.97 20.23
N GLY A 171 -16.75 19.66 20.16
CA GLY A 171 -17.99 19.08 19.63
C GLY A 171 -17.86 18.67 18.16
N ARG A 172 -17.29 19.55 17.33
CA ARG A 172 -17.03 19.27 15.91
C ARG A 172 -16.11 18.07 15.71
N LEU A 173 -15.04 17.96 16.51
CA LEU A 173 -14.11 16.85 16.42
C LEU A 173 -14.74 15.52 16.86
N ARG A 174 -15.56 15.52 17.92
CA ARG A 174 -16.31 14.33 18.33
C ARG A 174 -17.29 13.87 17.25
N LEU A 175 -18.05 14.79 16.68
CA LEU A 175 -18.97 14.49 15.58
C LEU A 175 -18.20 13.93 14.38
N PHE A 176 -17.08 14.56 14.00
CA PHE A 176 -16.22 14.07 12.93
C PHE A 176 -15.74 12.64 13.19
N LEU A 177 -15.19 12.34 14.37
CA LEU A 177 -14.70 11.00 14.71
C LEU A 177 -15.82 9.95 14.71
N PHE A 178 -17.01 10.34 15.17
CA PHE A 178 -18.17 9.46 15.13
C PHE A 178 -18.60 9.13 13.69
N LEU A 179 -18.74 10.16 12.85
CA LEU A 179 -19.11 10.01 11.45
C LEU A 179 -18.02 9.27 10.66
N LEU A 180 -16.74 9.55 10.92
CA LEU A 180 -15.62 8.84 10.31
C LEU A 180 -15.67 7.35 10.65
N GLY A 181 -15.96 7.01 11.91
CA GLY A 181 -16.12 5.63 12.33
C GLY A 181 -17.29 4.93 11.63
N LEU A 182 -18.42 5.64 11.47
CA LEU A 182 -19.56 5.13 10.72
C LEU A 182 -19.23 4.90 9.25
N VAL A 183 -18.55 5.83 8.59
CA VAL A 183 -18.13 5.70 7.19
C VAL A 183 -17.25 4.47 7.01
N PHE A 184 -16.27 4.24 7.88
CA PHE A 184 -15.42 3.04 7.78
C PHE A 184 -16.17 1.73 8.03
N VAL A 185 -17.15 1.70 8.95
CA VAL A 185 -17.98 0.50 9.15
C VAL A 185 -18.87 0.23 7.94
N VAL A 186 -19.41 1.29 7.30
CA VAL A 186 -20.16 1.16 6.04
C VAL A 186 -19.26 0.63 4.94
N LEU A 187 -18.05 1.19 4.75
CA LEU A 187 -17.09 0.67 3.78
C LEU A 187 -16.78 -0.81 4.03
N PHE A 188 -16.51 -1.21 5.27
CA PHE A 188 -16.35 -2.63 5.61
C PHE A 188 -17.54 -3.49 5.19
N GLY A 189 -18.77 -3.04 5.48
CA GLY A 189 -19.98 -3.79 5.16
C GLY A 189 -20.23 -3.90 3.66
N GLU A 190 -19.98 -2.81 2.95
CA GLU A 190 -20.06 -2.71 1.50
C GLU A 190 -19.07 -3.68 0.84
N GLU A 191 -17.78 -3.65 1.20
CA GLU A 191 -16.74 -4.57 0.68
C GLU A 191 -16.97 -6.04 1.05
N MET A 192 -17.65 -6.33 2.16
CA MET A 192 -17.90 -7.73 2.60
C MET A 192 -19.22 -8.30 2.13
N SER A 193 -20.04 -7.53 1.41
CA SER A 193 -21.39 -7.96 1.03
C SER A 193 -22.19 -8.42 2.26
N TRP A 194 -22.11 -7.59 3.32
CA TRP A 194 -22.65 -7.84 4.65
C TRP A 194 -24.09 -8.34 4.71
N GLY A 195 -24.92 -7.93 3.75
CA GLY A 195 -26.28 -8.41 3.59
C GLY A 195 -26.35 -9.94 3.47
N GLN A 196 -25.70 -10.46 2.43
CA GLN A 196 -25.66 -11.89 2.14
C GLN A 196 -24.85 -12.63 3.22
N ARG A 197 -23.69 -12.08 3.62
CA ARG A 197 -22.75 -12.79 4.51
C ARG A 197 -23.16 -12.83 5.97
N PHE A 198 -23.73 -11.76 6.52
CA PHE A 198 -24.11 -11.70 7.93
C PHE A 198 -25.60 -11.97 8.17
N PHE A 199 -26.47 -11.55 7.24
CA PHE A 199 -27.92 -11.68 7.41
C PHE A 199 -28.51 -12.81 6.56
N GLY A 200 -27.78 -13.36 5.59
CA GLY A 200 -28.23 -14.48 4.77
C GLY A 200 -29.41 -14.16 3.86
N TRP A 201 -29.69 -12.87 3.62
CA TRP A 201 -30.81 -12.48 2.78
C TRP A 201 -30.43 -12.48 1.30
N GLU A 202 -31.41 -12.79 0.45
CA GLU A 202 -31.25 -12.66 -0.99
C GLU A 202 -31.42 -11.20 -1.40
N SER A 203 -30.67 -10.76 -2.41
CA SER A 203 -30.88 -9.45 -3.01
C SER A 203 -32.26 -9.40 -3.67
N SER A 204 -32.92 -8.24 -3.63
CA SER A 204 -34.27 -8.07 -4.19
C SER A 204 -34.47 -6.68 -4.77
N GLY A 205 -35.49 -6.54 -5.62
CA GLY A 205 -35.82 -5.28 -6.29
C GLY A 205 -34.64 -4.73 -7.10
N VAL A 206 -34.32 -3.44 -6.90
CA VAL A 206 -33.25 -2.74 -7.62
C VAL A 206 -31.88 -3.43 -7.45
N PHE A 207 -31.61 -4.06 -6.30
CA PHE A 207 -30.36 -4.79 -6.08
C PHE A 207 -30.30 -6.10 -6.86
N ALA A 208 -31.42 -6.79 -7.07
CA ALA A 208 -31.40 -7.99 -7.92
C ALA A 208 -31.31 -7.63 -9.41
N GLU A 209 -31.91 -6.51 -9.81
CA GLU A 209 -32.09 -6.15 -11.23
C GLU A 209 -30.91 -5.34 -11.82
N TYR A 210 -30.31 -4.43 -11.05
CA TYR A 210 -29.33 -3.46 -11.56
C TYR A 210 -27.96 -3.49 -10.88
N ASN A 211 -27.80 -4.25 -9.79
CA ASN A 211 -26.50 -4.40 -9.13
C ASN A 211 -25.63 -5.37 -9.92
N TYR A 212 -24.36 -5.01 -10.19
CA TYR A 212 -23.49 -5.82 -11.05
C TYR A 212 -23.09 -7.18 -10.45
N GLN A 213 -23.21 -7.36 -9.13
CA GLN A 213 -22.94 -8.64 -8.44
C GLN A 213 -24.22 -9.27 -7.87
N HIS A 214 -25.40 -8.67 -8.08
CA HIS A 214 -26.65 -9.10 -7.49
C HIS A 214 -26.58 -9.21 -5.95
N GLU A 215 -25.90 -8.26 -5.30
CA GLU A 215 -25.73 -8.22 -3.84
C GLU A 215 -26.39 -6.98 -3.23
N THR A 216 -26.63 -7.01 -1.91
CA THR A 216 -27.21 -5.87 -1.17
C THR A 216 -26.12 -4.87 -0.76
N THR A 217 -25.37 -4.37 -1.74
CA THR A 217 -24.29 -3.39 -1.59
C THR A 217 -24.50 -2.24 -2.56
N LEU A 218 -24.27 -1.01 -2.11
CA LEU A 218 -24.44 0.19 -2.93
C LEU A 218 -23.27 0.42 -3.88
N HIS A 219 -22.03 0.14 -3.47
CA HIS A 219 -20.85 0.39 -4.29
C HIS A 219 -20.92 -0.41 -5.61
N ASN A 220 -21.55 -1.60 -5.57
CA ASN A 220 -21.60 -2.50 -6.71
C ASN A 220 -22.37 -1.93 -7.91
N PHE A 221 -23.29 -0.99 -7.72
CA PHE A 221 -23.93 -0.27 -8.83
C PHE A 221 -22.96 0.60 -9.64
N PHE A 222 -21.80 0.93 -9.06
CA PHE A 222 -20.84 1.86 -9.62
C PHE A 222 -19.54 1.19 -10.09
N ASN A 223 -19.45 -0.14 -10.07
CA ASN A 223 -18.23 -0.88 -10.46
C ASN A 223 -17.62 -0.40 -11.79
N PRO A 224 -18.39 -0.20 -12.89
CA PRO A 224 -17.82 0.31 -14.14
C PRO A 224 -17.25 1.73 -14.07
N LEU A 225 -17.63 2.52 -13.07
CA LEU A 225 -17.13 3.87 -12.86
C LEU A 225 -15.82 3.89 -12.05
N PHE A 226 -15.51 2.85 -11.28
CA PHE A 226 -14.31 2.83 -10.42
C PHE A 226 -13.00 2.87 -11.19
N VAL A 227 -12.98 2.36 -12.42
CA VAL A 227 -11.83 2.52 -13.34
C VAL A 227 -11.47 4.00 -13.60
N TYR A 228 -12.41 4.92 -13.45
CA TYR A 228 -12.18 6.37 -13.58
C TYR A 228 -12.09 7.07 -12.22
N LEU A 229 -12.93 6.67 -11.27
CA LEU A 229 -13.00 7.30 -9.95
C LEU A 229 -11.71 7.07 -9.16
N TYR A 230 -11.13 5.87 -9.18
CA TYR A 230 -9.94 5.56 -8.39
C TYR A 230 -8.70 6.34 -8.85
N PRO A 231 -8.38 6.43 -10.16
CA PRO A 231 -7.34 7.35 -10.63
C PRO A 231 -7.61 8.79 -10.22
N MET A 232 -8.84 9.27 -10.44
CA MET A 232 -9.19 10.65 -10.13
C MET A 232 -8.98 10.95 -8.64
N VAL A 233 -9.51 10.10 -7.75
CA VAL A 233 -9.40 10.27 -6.30
C VAL A 233 -7.96 10.08 -5.83
N GLY A 234 -7.30 8.99 -6.22
CA GLY A 234 -5.92 8.69 -5.83
C GLY A 234 -4.94 9.78 -6.24
N MET A 235 -4.99 10.20 -7.52
CA MET A 235 -4.09 11.22 -8.05
C MET A 235 -4.38 12.60 -7.47
N SER A 236 -5.66 12.99 -7.36
CA SER A 236 -6.00 14.29 -6.79
C SER A 236 -5.65 14.36 -5.30
N ALA A 237 -5.91 13.30 -4.52
CA ALA A 237 -5.53 13.23 -3.12
C ALA A 237 -4.00 13.32 -2.94
N ALA A 238 -3.23 12.57 -3.73
CA ALA A 238 -1.77 12.65 -3.70
C ALA A 238 -1.28 14.04 -4.11
N ALA A 239 -1.76 14.59 -5.23
CA ALA A 239 -1.35 15.91 -5.72
C ALA A 239 -1.65 17.01 -4.69
N VAL A 240 -2.84 17.01 -4.09
CA VAL A 240 -3.21 17.96 -3.04
C VAL A 240 -2.33 17.79 -1.81
N ALA A 241 -2.11 16.55 -1.34
CA ALA A 241 -1.24 16.29 -0.18
C ALA A 241 0.20 16.78 -0.43
N PHE A 242 0.81 16.43 -1.56
CA PHE A 242 2.15 16.88 -1.92
C PHE A 242 2.23 18.39 -2.10
N ALA A 243 1.22 19.02 -2.71
CA ALA A 243 1.18 20.48 -2.81
C ALA A 243 1.15 21.14 -1.44
N LEU A 244 0.33 20.65 -0.50
CA LEU A 244 0.24 21.17 0.86
C LEU A 244 1.52 20.95 1.67
N TRP A 245 2.24 19.84 1.44
CA TRP A 245 3.47 19.55 2.16
C TRP A 245 4.70 20.29 1.61
N LEU A 246 4.79 20.44 0.27
CA LEU A 246 5.95 21.08 -0.39
C LEU A 246 5.80 22.60 -0.48
N PHE A 247 4.58 23.12 -0.55
CA PHE A 247 4.28 24.54 -0.58
C PHE A 247 3.42 24.91 0.63
N PRO A 248 4.02 25.01 1.83
CA PRO A 248 3.26 25.10 3.07
C PRO A 248 2.61 26.48 3.25
N ALA A 249 1.44 26.68 2.64
CA ALA A 249 0.44 27.62 3.13
C ALA A 249 -0.20 26.98 4.37
N ARG A 250 0.48 27.09 5.52
CA ARG A 250 0.06 26.39 6.75
C ARG A 250 -1.35 26.82 7.12
N PRO A 251 -2.34 25.90 7.14
CA PRO A 251 -3.67 26.27 7.56
C PRO A 251 -3.64 26.70 9.02
N SER A 252 -4.22 27.87 9.31
CA SER A 252 -4.31 28.40 10.67
C SER A 252 -5.21 27.55 11.57
N SER A 253 -6.17 26.83 10.99
CA SER A 253 -7.07 25.94 11.70
C SER A 253 -6.37 24.66 12.15
N LEU A 254 -6.31 24.47 13.46
CA LEU A 254 -5.79 23.25 14.08
C LEU A 254 -6.59 21.99 13.68
N LEU A 255 -7.91 22.14 13.50
CA LEU A 255 -8.76 21.06 13.02
C LEU A 255 -8.36 20.64 11.60
N LEU A 256 -8.10 21.60 10.72
CA LEU A 256 -7.66 21.30 9.35
C LEU A 256 -6.29 20.62 9.33
N ARG A 257 -5.34 21.05 10.17
CA ARG A 257 -4.04 20.39 10.34
C ARG A 257 -4.16 18.95 10.85
N LEU A 258 -5.15 18.69 11.71
CA LEU A 258 -5.44 17.34 12.18
C LEU A 258 -6.01 16.45 11.05
N LEU A 259 -6.87 17.02 10.21
CA LEU A 259 -7.54 16.33 9.11
C LEU A 259 -6.64 15.98 7.93
N LEU A 260 -5.57 16.75 7.72
CA LEU A 260 -4.63 16.50 6.63
C LEU A 260 -3.75 15.28 6.96
N PRO A 261 -3.53 14.36 6.01
CA PRO A 261 -2.58 13.28 6.20
C PRO A 261 -1.18 13.87 6.39
N PRO A 262 -0.38 13.34 7.35
CA PRO A 262 0.97 13.82 7.57
C PRO A 262 1.92 13.40 6.42
N PRO A 263 3.04 14.10 6.23
CA PRO A 263 4.10 13.69 5.30
C PRO A 263 4.62 12.26 5.49
N SER A 264 4.45 11.67 6.69
CA SER A 264 4.74 10.26 6.92
C SER A 264 3.89 9.27 6.11
N PHE A 265 2.81 9.73 5.48
CA PHE A 265 2.01 8.94 4.55
C PHE A 265 2.38 9.18 3.08
N ALA A 266 3.40 9.98 2.78
CA ALA A 266 3.73 10.39 1.42
C ALA A 266 3.96 9.21 0.46
N LEU A 267 4.70 8.19 0.89
CA LEU A 267 4.95 7.01 0.05
C LEU A 267 3.70 6.14 -0.11
N LEU A 268 2.87 5.99 0.92
CA LEU A 268 1.60 5.27 0.82
C LEU A 268 0.67 5.96 -0.18
N LEU A 269 0.47 7.28 -0.08
CA LEU A 269 -0.37 8.03 -1.02
C LEU A 269 0.20 8.00 -2.44
N PHE A 270 1.52 8.07 -2.60
CA PHE A 270 2.16 7.94 -3.90
C PHE A 270 1.91 6.57 -4.53
N VAL A 271 2.12 5.48 -3.77
CA VAL A 271 1.88 4.11 -4.26
C VAL A 271 0.40 3.89 -4.56
N MET A 272 -0.49 4.36 -3.69
CA MET A 272 -1.94 4.29 -3.90
C MET A 272 -2.36 5.02 -5.19
N ALA A 273 -1.82 6.22 -5.44
CA ALA A 273 -2.04 6.93 -6.70
C ALA A 273 -1.45 6.18 -7.91
N ALA A 274 -0.25 5.59 -7.78
CA ALA A 274 0.37 4.83 -8.86
C ALA A 274 -0.40 3.56 -9.23
N SER A 275 -0.93 2.85 -8.22
CA SER A 275 -1.71 1.62 -8.40
C SER A 275 -3.05 1.85 -9.11
N SER A 276 -3.61 3.07 -9.04
CA SER A 276 -4.91 3.37 -9.64
C SER A 276 -4.92 3.37 -11.19
N PHE A 277 -3.78 3.57 -11.86
CA PHE A 277 -3.72 3.85 -13.31
C PHE A 277 -4.07 2.70 -14.25
N ARG A 278 -3.95 1.45 -13.81
CA ARG A 278 -4.11 0.28 -14.68
C ARG A 278 -5.47 -0.41 -14.56
N GLY A 279 -6.42 0.21 -13.85
CA GLY A 279 -7.71 -0.44 -13.57
C GLY A 279 -7.62 -1.49 -12.46
N HIS A 280 -6.50 -1.55 -11.73
CA HIS A 280 -6.31 -2.39 -10.55
C HIS A 280 -7.12 -1.83 -9.38
N SER A 281 -8.43 -2.05 -9.40
CA SER A 281 -9.36 -1.50 -8.40
C SER A 281 -9.11 -2.09 -7.01
N GLU A 282 -8.82 -3.38 -6.93
CA GLU A 282 -8.59 -4.10 -5.66
C GLU A 282 -7.38 -3.55 -4.90
N VAL A 283 -6.27 -3.36 -5.61
CA VAL A 283 -5.01 -2.86 -5.04
C VAL A 283 -5.20 -1.45 -4.48
N PHE A 284 -6.06 -0.64 -5.10
CA PHE A 284 -6.38 0.68 -4.58
C PHE A 284 -7.20 0.59 -3.28
N GLU A 285 -8.22 -0.26 -3.24
CA GLU A 285 -9.10 -0.48 -2.08
C GLU A 285 -8.33 -1.01 -0.86
N GLU A 286 -7.43 -1.97 -1.06
CA GLU A 286 -6.57 -2.51 -0.01
C GLU A 286 -5.64 -1.44 0.58
N LEU A 287 -5.02 -0.61 -0.29
CA LEU A 287 -4.19 0.52 0.15
C LEU A 287 -5.02 1.60 0.85
N LEU A 288 -6.27 1.80 0.42
CA LEU A 288 -7.22 2.69 1.06
C LEU A 288 -7.63 2.17 2.45
N ALA A 289 -7.81 0.86 2.62
CA ALA A 289 -8.05 0.24 3.92
C ALA A 289 -6.85 0.41 4.86
N LEU A 290 -5.63 0.19 4.36
CA LEU A 290 -4.39 0.44 5.09
C LEU A 290 -4.27 1.91 5.50
N PHE A 291 -4.52 2.85 4.58
CA PHE A 291 -4.54 4.29 4.85
C PHE A 291 -5.55 4.61 5.95
N SER A 292 -6.77 4.10 5.84
CA SER A 292 -7.86 4.35 6.80
C SER A 292 -7.49 3.87 8.19
N MET A 293 -6.94 2.66 8.29
CA MET A 293 -6.49 2.07 9.56
C MET A 293 -5.37 2.90 10.21
N LEU A 294 -4.34 3.25 9.45
CA LEU A 294 -3.20 4.02 9.96
C LEU A 294 -3.60 5.46 10.30
N TYR A 295 -4.49 6.06 9.51
CA TYR A 295 -5.03 7.39 9.78
C TYR A 295 -5.86 7.41 11.06
N ALA A 296 -6.74 6.43 11.28
CA ALA A 296 -7.48 6.30 12.51
C ALA A 296 -6.55 6.07 13.72
N ALA A 297 -5.53 5.22 13.57
CA ALA A 297 -4.52 4.99 14.60
C ALA A 297 -3.74 6.26 14.96
N ARG A 298 -3.37 7.06 13.96
CA ARG A 298 -2.76 8.38 14.15
C ARG A 298 -3.65 9.28 15.01
N LEU A 299 -4.92 9.43 14.65
CA LEU A 299 -5.88 10.25 15.41
C LEU A 299 -5.99 9.76 16.86
N PHE A 300 -6.07 8.44 17.07
CA PHE A 300 -6.11 7.84 18.39
C PHE A 300 -4.86 8.16 19.21
N MET A 301 -3.68 8.02 18.63
CA MET A 301 -2.40 8.33 19.28
C MET A 301 -2.30 9.80 19.69
N ILE A 302 -2.73 10.72 18.81
CA ILE A 302 -2.76 12.17 19.08
C ILE A 302 -3.67 12.45 20.28
N LEU A 303 -4.88 11.88 20.28
CA LEU A 303 -5.88 12.12 21.31
C LEU A 303 -5.56 11.42 22.64
N ARG A 304 -4.82 10.31 22.61
CA ARG A 304 -4.33 9.66 23.82
C ARG A 304 -3.11 10.37 24.42
N GLY A 305 -2.31 11.05 23.60
CA GLY A 305 -1.03 11.66 23.98
C GLY A 305 -1.10 12.86 24.93
N GLY A 306 -2.30 13.30 25.34
CA GLY A 306 -2.54 14.32 26.38
C GLY A 306 -2.15 15.76 26.00
N LYS A 307 -0.93 15.98 25.51
CA LYS A 307 -0.39 17.31 25.13
C LYS A 307 -1.04 17.91 23.88
N ALA A 308 -1.41 17.07 22.91
CA ALA A 308 -2.13 17.55 21.72
C ALA A 308 -3.59 17.88 22.05
N VAL A 309 -4.22 17.10 22.93
CA VAL A 309 -5.58 17.36 23.42
C VAL A 309 -5.65 18.67 24.19
N SER A 310 -4.71 18.96 25.08
CA SER A 310 -4.70 20.22 25.81
C SER A 310 -4.55 21.42 24.87
N ALA A 311 -3.71 21.33 23.83
CA ALA A 311 -3.58 22.37 22.80
C ALA A 311 -4.83 22.50 21.91
N LEU A 312 -5.49 21.39 21.58
CA LEU A 312 -6.74 21.35 20.79
C LEU A 312 -7.96 21.91 21.54
N LEU A 313 -7.96 21.82 22.86
CA LEU A 313 -9.09 22.15 23.72
C LEU A 313 -8.95 23.49 24.45
N GLN A 314 -7.85 24.24 24.24
CA GLN A 314 -7.78 25.63 24.74
C GLN A 314 -8.79 26.49 23.97
N PRO A 315 -9.54 27.37 24.65
CA PRO A 315 -10.31 28.38 23.97
C PRO A 315 -9.34 29.28 23.20
N GLY A 316 -9.47 29.30 21.87
CA GLY A 316 -8.83 30.29 21.00
C GLY A 316 -9.52 31.63 21.09
#